data_AF-A0A316QPY6-F1
#
_entry.id   AF-A0A316QPY6-F1
#
_cell.length_a   1.000
_cell.length_b   1.000
_cell.length_c   1.000
_cell.angle_alpha   90.00
_cell.angle_beta   90.00
_cell.angle_gamma   90.00
#
_symmetry.space_group_name_H-M   'P 1'
#
loop_
_entity.id
_entity.type
_entity.pdbx_description
1 polymer ?
#
loop_
_entity_poly.entity_id
_entity_poly.type
_entity_poly.pdbx_seq_one_letter_code
_entity_poly.pdbx_strand_id
1 'polypeptide(L)'
;MDKKIIIQRIDELMEEKRISKYALKENTEISSTIYQWRKNTARDATRTPSLRSIERVCEFLGVSLSYFFAFEKEEQKKAKLKEFIELAETLSAQEIEAIECVMKLIKRE
;
A
#
# COMPACT_ATOMS: atom_id res chain seq x y z
N MET A 1 -1.92 -15.08 9.62
CA MET A 1 -1.19 -13.91 9.08
C MET A 1 -0.26 -13.41 10.17
N ASP A 2 1.05 -13.43 9.95
CA ASP A 2 2.02 -13.06 10.99
C ASP A 2 2.05 -11.53 11.16
N LYS A 3 1.79 -11.08 12.38
CA LYS A 3 1.79 -9.68 12.80
C LYS A 3 3.13 -8.98 12.48
N LYS A 4 4.26 -9.68 12.61
CA LYS A 4 5.58 -9.13 12.28
C LYS A 4 5.72 -8.82 10.80
N ILE A 5 5.25 -9.74 9.94
CA ILE A 5 5.26 -9.55 8.48
C ILE A 5 4.40 -8.34 8.10
N ILE A 6 3.23 -8.18 8.71
CA ILE A 6 2.35 -7.04 8.46
C ILE A 6 2.99 -5.71 8.89
N ILE A 7 3.60 -5.66 10.07
CA ILE A 7 4.30 -4.45 10.53
C ILE A 7 5.48 -4.11 9.63
N GLN A 8 6.29 -5.11 9.26
CA GLN A 8 7.41 -4.89 8.34
C GLN A 8 6.92 -4.33 7.01
N ARG A 9 5.85 -4.91 6.44
CA ARG A 9 5.27 -4.44 5.19
C ARG A 9 4.76 -3.01 5.27
N ILE A 10 4.16 -2.63 6.39
CA ILE A 10 3.73 -1.24 6.64
C ILE A 10 4.94 -0.30 6.66
N ASP A 11 6.02 -0.67 7.35
CA ASP A 11 7.24 0.15 7.41
C ASP A 11 7.86 0.34 6.01
N GLU A 12 7.94 -0.72 5.20
CA GLU A 12 8.40 -0.66 3.80
C GLU A 12 7.54 0.29 2.95
N LEU A 13 6.21 0.20 3.07
CA LEU A 13 5.29 1.04 2.30
C LEU A 13 5.34 2.51 2.74
N MET A 14 5.53 2.77 4.03
CA MET A 14 5.73 4.13 4.53
C MET A 14 7.01 4.74 3.94
N GLU A 15 8.09 3.97 3.83
CA GLU A 15 9.33 4.42 3.18
C GLU A 15 9.13 4.64 1.68
N GLU A 16 8.53 3.69 0.96
CA GLU A 16 8.24 3.79 -0.48
C GLU A 16 7.42 5.05 -0.80
N LYS A 17 6.38 5.32 0.01
CA LYS A 17 5.45 6.45 -0.18
C LYS A 17 5.92 7.74 0.47
N ARG A 18 7.11 7.75 1.11
CA ARG A 18 7.66 8.90 1.85
C ARG A 18 6.70 9.44 2.93
N ILE A 19 5.95 8.55 3.56
CA ILE A 19 5.02 8.90 4.64
C ILE A 19 5.83 9.00 5.94
N SER A 20 5.89 10.22 6.49
CA SER A 20 6.62 10.45 7.73
C SER A 20 5.89 9.87 8.94
N LYS A 21 6.63 9.56 10.01
CA LYS A 21 6.04 9.19 11.31
C LYS A 21 5.15 10.29 11.89
N TYR A 22 5.40 11.55 11.52
CA TYR A 22 4.57 12.67 11.91
C TYR A 22 3.19 12.61 11.22
N ALA A 23 3.17 12.44 9.89
CA ALA A 23 1.93 12.28 9.12
C ALA A 23 1.11 11.07 9.60
N LEU A 24 1.77 9.96 9.96
CA LEU A 24 1.10 8.84 10.58
C LEU A 24 0.43 9.21 11.91
N LYS A 25 1.12 9.98 12.78
CA LYS A 25 0.59 10.38 14.09
C LYS A 25 -0.61 11.32 14.00
N GLU A 26 -0.70 12.15 12.97
CA GLU A 26 -1.87 13.01 12.73
C GLU A 26 -3.13 12.16 12.48
N ASN A 27 -2.97 10.96 11.93
CA ASN A 27 -4.04 9.98 11.81
C ASN A 27 -4.12 9.10 13.07
N THR A 28 -4.73 9.63 14.14
CA THR A 28 -4.74 9.03 15.50
C THR A 28 -5.30 7.61 15.53
N GLU A 29 -6.31 7.32 14.69
CA GLU A 29 -6.91 6.00 14.61
C GLU A 29 -5.97 4.96 13.97
N ILE A 30 -5.35 5.31 12.84
CA ILE A 30 -4.41 4.41 12.15
C ILE A 30 -3.12 4.25 12.96
N SER A 31 -2.56 5.33 13.49
CA SER A 31 -1.37 5.27 14.34
C SER A 31 -1.59 4.43 15.59
N SER A 32 -2.74 4.56 16.26
CA SER A 32 -3.06 3.73 17.43
C SER A 32 -3.22 2.24 17.07
N THR A 33 -3.84 1.95 15.92
CA THR A 33 -3.98 0.59 15.39
C THR A 33 -2.62 -0.05 15.12
N ILE A 34 -1.75 0.65 14.39
CA ILE A 34 -0.39 0.18 14.08
C ILE A 34 0.43 0.05 15.36
N TYR A 35 0.29 0.97 16.32
CA TYR A 35 0.97 0.89 17.61
C TYR A 35 0.57 -0.36 18.40
N GLN A 36 -0.72 -0.68 18.45
CA GLN A 36 -1.21 -1.94 19.06
C GLN A 36 -0.61 -3.16 18.36
N TRP A 37 -0.41 -3.10 17.06
CA TRP A 37 0.24 -4.17 16.30
C TRP A 37 1.77 -4.21 16.46
N ARG A 38 2.41 -3.13 16.88
CA ARG A 38 3.83 -3.16 17.26
C ARG A 38 4.01 -3.72 18.67
N LYS A 39 3.04 -3.48 19.55
CA LYS A 39 3.09 -3.95 20.93
C LYS A 39 3.02 -5.47 21.00
N ASN A 40 4.05 -6.10 21.53
CA ASN A 40 4.12 -7.55 21.75
C ASN A 40 3.90 -7.90 23.23
N THR A 41 2.76 -7.47 23.78
CA THR A 41 2.37 -7.82 25.15
C THR A 41 1.84 -9.25 25.20
N ALA A 42 2.16 -9.99 26.28
CA ALA A 42 1.68 -11.37 26.47
C ALA A 42 0.15 -11.50 26.35
N ARG A 43 -0.60 -10.45 26.77
CA ARG A 43 -2.05 -10.35 26.64
C ARG A 43 -2.56 -10.31 25.19
N ASP A 44 -1.77 -9.77 24.27
CA ASP A 44 -2.16 -9.52 22.86
C ASP A 44 -1.31 -10.36 21.88
N ALA A 45 -0.58 -11.36 22.37
CA ALA A 45 0.32 -12.18 21.56
C ALA A 45 -0.42 -12.95 20.45
N THR A 46 -1.68 -13.33 20.70
CA THR A 46 -2.55 -14.03 19.74
C THR A 46 -3.42 -13.09 18.91
N ARG A 47 -3.40 -11.78 19.17
CA ARG A 47 -4.24 -10.81 18.49
C ARG A 47 -3.65 -10.49 17.12
N THR A 48 -4.25 -11.07 16.08
CA THR A 48 -3.88 -10.81 14.69
C THR A 48 -4.62 -9.62 14.10
N PRO A 49 -3.99 -8.81 13.24
CA PRO A 49 -4.69 -7.80 12.44
C PRO A 49 -5.86 -8.42 11.67
N SER A 50 -7.03 -7.79 11.73
CA SER A 50 -8.17 -8.17 10.88
C SER A 50 -8.00 -7.62 9.47
N LEU A 51 -8.58 -8.29 8.46
CA LEU A 51 -8.54 -7.82 7.08
C LEU A 51 -9.09 -6.38 6.96
N ARG A 52 -10.22 -6.10 7.61
CA ARG A 52 -10.83 -4.75 7.65
C ARG A 52 -9.89 -3.69 8.20
N SER A 53 -9.11 -4.01 9.23
CA SER A 53 -8.13 -3.06 9.77
C SER A 53 -6.95 -2.85 8.82
N ILE A 54 -6.55 -3.90 8.09
CA ILE A 54 -5.49 -3.80 7.07
C ILE A 54 -5.96 -2.94 5.90
N GLU A 55 -7.21 -3.09 5.44
CA GLU A 55 -7.81 -2.26 4.39
C GLU A 55 -7.72 -0.78 4.73
N ARG A 56 -8.09 -0.40 5.96
CA ARG A 56 -7.99 1.01 6.42
C ARG A 56 -6.56 1.53 6.46
N VAL A 57 -5.59 0.66 6.75
CA VAL A 57 -4.16 1.01 6.64
C VAL A 57 -3.76 1.17 5.17
N CYS A 58 -4.24 0.32 4.27
CA CYS A 58 -3.99 0.44 2.84
C CYS A 58 -4.55 1.75 2.26
N GLU A 59 -5.77 2.12 2.66
CA GLU A 59 -6.39 3.41 2.32
C GLU A 59 -5.52 4.58 2.76
N PHE A 60 -5.05 4.57 4.01
CA PHE A 60 -4.13 5.60 4.53
C PHE A 60 -2.80 5.66 3.75
N LEU A 61 -2.24 4.51 3.39
CA LEU A 61 -0.98 4.41 2.66
C LEU A 61 -1.13 4.69 1.15
N GLY A 62 -2.35 4.80 0.63
CA GLY A 62 -2.62 4.98 -0.79
C GLY A 62 -2.14 3.81 -1.64
N VAL A 63 -2.42 2.58 -1.20
CA VAL A 63 -2.12 1.33 -1.91
C VAL A 63 -3.34 0.42 -1.94
N SER A 64 -3.43 -0.45 -2.94
CA SER A 64 -4.43 -1.51 -2.93
C SER A 64 -4.07 -2.60 -1.91
N LEU A 65 -5.08 -3.35 -1.49
CA LEU A 65 -4.89 -4.54 -0.67
C LEU A 65 -4.06 -5.62 -1.38
N SER A 66 -4.18 -5.71 -2.71
CA SER A 66 -3.40 -6.67 -3.50
C SER A 66 -1.92 -6.31 -3.55
N TYR A 67 -1.59 -5.03 -3.69
CA TYR A 67 -0.21 -4.54 -3.61
C TYR A 67 0.36 -4.66 -2.19
N PHE A 68 -0.48 -4.47 -1.18
CA PHE A 68 -0.08 -4.66 0.22
C PHE A 68 0.44 -6.09 0.47
N PHE A 69 -0.26 -7.11 -0.03
CA PHE A 69 0.13 -8.52 0.13
C PHE A 69 1.13 -9.04 -0.90
N ALA A 70 1.59 -8.22 -1.84
CA ALA A 70 2.65 -8.56 -2.76
C ALA A 70 4.02 -8.34 -2.07
N PHE A 71 4.64 -9.42 -1.59
CA PHE A 71 5.92 -9.33 -0.86
C PHE A 71 7.12 -9.35 -1.82
N GLU A 72 7.01 -10.08 -2.92
CA GLU A 72 8.08 -10.15 -3.92
C GLU A 72 7.98 -9.03 -4.95
N LYS A 73 9.14 -8.55 -5.44
CA LYS A 73 9.19 -7.45 -6.43
C LYS A 73 8.40 -7.76 -7.70
N GLU A 74 8.42 -9.02 -8.14
CA GLU A 74 7.68 -9.43 -9.33
C GLU A 74 6.17 -9.38 -9.10
N GLU A 75 5.69 -9.82 -7.93
CA GLU A 75 4.28 -9.73 -7.54
C GLU A 75 3.84 -8.27 -7.41
N GLN A 76 4.68 -7.42 -6.81
CA GLN A 76 4.42 -5.98 -6.67
C GLN A 76 4.27 -5.31 -8.03
N LYS A 77 5.13 -5.64 -8.98
CA LYS A 77 5.04 -5.14 -10.36
C LYS A 77 3.77 -5.62 -11.05
N LYS A 78 3.41 -6.91 -10.91
CA LYS A 78 2.19 -7.48 -11.48
C LYS A 78 0.94 -6.81 -10.90
N ALA A 79 0.89 -6.59 -9.58
CA ALA A 79 -0.22 -5.91 -8.92
C ALA A 79 -0.39 -4.47 -9.42
N LYS A 80 0.70 -3.68 -9.46
CA LYS A 80 0.69 -2.31 -10.00
C LYS A 80 0.26 -2.25 -11.47
N LEU A 81 0.74 -3.18 -12.30
CA LEU A 81 0.37 -3.23 -13.71
C LEU A 81 -1.11 -3.55 -13.89
N LYS A 82 -1.64 -4.49 -13.10
CA LYS A 82 -3.06 -4.85 -13.13
C LYS A 82 -3.92 -3.65 -12.74
N GLU A 83 -3.61 -2.98 -11.64
CA GLU A 83 -4.31 -1.77 -11.19
C GLU A 83 -4.26 -0.65 -12.24
N PHE A 84 -3.11 -0.49 -12.90
CA PHE A 84 -2.96 0.48 -13.99
C PHE A 84 -3.86 0.16 -15.19
N ILE A 85 -3.92 -1.12 -15.58
CA ILE A 85 -4.79 -1.57 -16.68
C ILE A 85 -6.26 -1.33 -16.33
N GLU A 86 -6.69 -1.73 -15.13
CA GLU A 86 -8.07 -1.54 -14.65
C GLU A 86 -8.45 -0.05 -14.65
N LEU A 87 -7.53 0.84 -14.25
CA LEU A 87 -7.77 2.29 -14.35
C LEU A 87 -7.83 2.77 -15.80
N ALA A 88 -6.91 2.30 -16.65
CA ALA A 88 -6.85 2.68 -18.06
C ALA A 88 -8.11 2.29 -18.84
N GLU A 89 -8.75 1.18 -18.48
CA GLU A 89 -10.03 0.74 -19.05
C GLU A 89 -11.19 1.73 -18.82
N THR A 90 -11.07 2.60 -17.81
CA THR A 90 -12.11 3.62 -17.50
C THR A 90 -11.91 4.94 -18.23
N LEU A 91 -10.79 5.11 -18.94
CA LEU A 91 -10.40 6.36 -19.57
C LEU A 91 -10.98 6.51 -20.98
N SER A 92 -11.19 7.76 -21.40
CA SER A 92 -11.52 8.10 -22.77
C SER A 92 -10.32 7.94 -23.71
N ALA A 93 -10.59 7.87 -25.02
CA ALA A 93 -9.54 7.79 -26.04
C ALA A 93 -8.53 8.95 -25.94
N GLN A 94 -8.99 10.17 -25.64
CA GLN A 94 -8.13 11.35 -25.50
C GLN A 94 -7.20 11.23 -24.27
N GLU A 95 -7.69 10.70 -23.15
CA GLU A 95 -6.89 10.48 -21.94
C GLU A 95 -5.85 9.36 -22.16
N ILE A 96 -6.22 8.30 -22.88
CA ILE A 96 -5.29 7.23 -23.27
C ILE A 96 -4.18 7.79 -24.18
N GLU A 97 -4.51 8.61 -25.18
CA GLU A 97 -3.52 9.27 -26.04
C GLU A 97 -2.54 10.14 -25.24
N ALA A 98 -3.03 10.88 -24.23
CA ALA A 98 -2.19 11.66 -23.35
C ALA A 98 -1.22 10.79 -22.54
N ILE A 99 -1.71 9.68 -21.97
CA ILE A 99 -0.88 8.70 -21.24
C ILE A 99 0.18 8.09 -22.17
N GLU A 100 -0.20 7.70 -23.39
CA GLU A 100 0.75 7.17 -24.37
C GLU A 100 1.86 8.17 -24.69
N CYS A 101 1.52 9.46 -24.81
CA CYS A 101 2.49 10.51 -25.06
C CYS A 101 3.53 10.57 -23.94
N VAL A 102 3.08 10.58 -22.67
CA VAL A 102 3.97 10.55 -21.50
C VAL A 102 4.83 9.29 -21.48
N MET A 103 4.25 8.12 -21.74
CA MET A 103 5.01 6.86 -21.78
C MET A 103 6.10 6.86 -22.86
N LYS A 104 5.82 7.42 -24.03
CA LYS A 104 6.79 7.55 -25.13
C LYS A 104 7.94 8.50 -24.78
N LEU A 105 7.70 9.52 -23.95
CA LEU A 105 8.76 10.40 -23.45
C LEU A 105 9.69 9.66 -22.48
N ILE A 106 9.13 8.89 -21.55
CA ILE A 106 9.91 8.15 -20.54
C ILE A 106 10.71 7.00 -21.17
N LYS A 107 10.17 6.33 -22.20
CA LYS A 107 10.82 5.17 -22.86
C LYS A 107 11.89 5.56 -23.91
N ARG A 108 12.06 6.85 -24.21
CA ARG A 108 13.06 7.33 -25.18
C ARG A 108 14.46 7.51 -24.58
N GLU A 109 14.63 7.20 -23.29
CA GLU A 109 15.91 6.98 -22.60
C GLU A 109 16.18 5.47 -22.43
#